data_AF-A0A9C9PNT0-F1
#
_entry.id   AF-A0A9C9PNT0-F1
#
_cell.length_a   1.000
_cell.length_b   1.000
_cell.length_c   1.000
_cell.angle_alpha   90.00
_cell.angle_beta   90.00
_cell.angle_gamma   90.00
#
_symmetry.space_group_name_H-M   'P 1'
#
loop_
_entity.id
_entity.type
_entity.pdbx_description
1 polymer ?
#
loop_
_entity_poly.entity_id
_entity_poly.type
_entity_poly.pdbx_seq_one_letter_code
_entity_poly.pdbx_strand_id
1 'polypeptide(L)'
;MIEKLWSGRFTASTDAFVEAFTASVSFDHRLYEYDIMGSIAHARMLAYVGVLTEAECTQIVEGLTEIQQEIARGAFNWSVALEDVHMNIESRLTLKIGAVGKKLHTGRSRNDQVATDIRLYLRAEIDLISSELTRLIT
;
A
#
# COMPACT_ATOMS: atom_id res chain seq x y z
N MET A 1 -7.41 6.81 -17.80
CA MET A 1 -6.41 7.50 -16.97
C MET A 1 -6.76 7.25 -15.52
N ILE A 2 -5.81 6.85 -14.70
CA ILE A 2 -6.00 6.69 -13.25
C ILE A 2 -5.94 8.10 -12.66
N GLU A 3 -7.06 8.59 -12.13
CA GLU A 3 -7.10 9.86 -11.41
C GLU A 3 -6.41 9.70 -10.06
N LYS A 4 -5.56 10.68 -9.71
CA LYS A 4 -4.89 10.73 -8.41
C LYS A 4 -5.93 10.99 -7.32
N LEU A 5 -5.76 10.41 -6.13
CA LEU A 5 -6.74 10.55 -5.03
C LEU A 5 -7.03 12.01 -4.67
N TRP A 6 -6.08 12.93 -4.92
CA TRP A 6 -6.17 14.33 -4.57
C TRP A 6 -6.42 15.28 -5.77
N SER A 7 -6.42 14.78 -7.01
CA SER A 7 -6.46 15.65 -8.20
C SER A 7 -7.81 16.31 -8.47
N GLY A 8 -8.88 15.90 -7.79
CA GLY A 8 -10.26 16.38 -8.04
C GLY A 8 -10.49 17.89 -7.82
N ARG A 9 -9.49 18.63 -7.34
CA ARG A 9 -9.53 20.10 -7.17
C ARG A 9 -8.68 20.89 -8.17
N PHE A 10 -7.99 20.22 -9.09
CA PHE A 10 -7.06 20.85 -10.02
C PHE A 10 -7.58 20.77 -11.46
N THR A 11 -7.42 21.87 -12.22
CA THR A 11 -7.85 21.97 -13.63
C THR A 11 -6.72 21.67 -14.62
N ALA A 12 -5.47 21.63 -14.15
CA ALA A 12 -4.29 21.36 -14.96
C ALA A 12 -3.48 20.19 -14.38
N SER A 13 -2.76 19.48 -15.24
CA SER A 13 -1.83 18.42 -14.85
C SER A 13 -0.66 18.99 -14.04
N THR A 14 -0.19 18.24 -13.06
CA THR A 14 1.02 18.58 -12.29
C THR A 14 2.24 18.57 -13.22
N ASP A 15 3.16 19.51 -13.02
CA ASP A 15 4.42 19.54 -13.77
C ASP A 15 5.24 18.26 -13.48
N ALA A 16 5.83 17.66 -14.52
CA ALA A 16 6.56 16.39 -14.40
C ALA A 16 7.73 16.46 -13.41
N PHE A 17 8.38 17.62 -13.27
CA PHE A 17 9.42 17.84 -12.26
C PHE A 17 8.84 17.76 -10.85
N VAL A 18 7.68 18.38 -10.63
CA VAL A 18 7.01 18.34 -9.32
C VAL A 18 6.59 16.92 -8.99
N GLU A 19 6.03 16.17 -9.93
CA GLU A 19 5.66 14.77 -9.72
C GLU A 19 6.86 13.92 -9.30
N ALA A 20 7.97 14.02 -10.04
CA ALA A 20 9.20 13.30 -9.73
C ALA A 20 9.80 13.71 -8.37
N PHE A 21 9.71 14.99 -8.01
CA PHE A 21 10.21 15.50 -6.73
C PHE A 21 9.36 15.03 -5.54
N THR A 22 8.05 14.91 -5.72
CA THR A 22 7.13 14.51 -4.64
C THR A 22 6.96 13.00 -4.50
N ALA A 23 7.31 12.22 -5.54
CA ALA A 23 7.16 10.77 -5.53
C ALA A 23 8.15 10.11 -4.56
N SER A 24 7.62 9.24 -3.69
CA SER A 24 8.38 8.46 -2.72
C SER A 24 8.58 7.00 -3.13
N VAL A 25 7.91 6.51 -4.18
CA VAL A 25 7.96 5.12 -4.65
C VAL A 25 9.38 4.60 -4.92
N SER A 26 10.31 5.49 -5.27
CA SER A 26 11.72 5.13 -5.48
C SER A 26 12.39 4.52 -4.24
N PHE A 27 11.88 4.79 -3.03
CA PHE A 27 12.42 4.26 -1.77
C PHE A 27 11.36 3.64 -0.85
N ASP A 28 10.11 4.10 -0.89
CA ASP A 28 9.06 3.59 0.01
C ASP A 28 8.43 2.27 -0.47
N HIS A 29 8.71 1.82 -1.70
CA HIS A 29 8.26 0.51 -2.20
C HIS A 29 8.72 -0.63 -1.28
N ARG A 30 9.80 -0.45 -0.51
CA ARG A 30 10.26 -1.38 0.52
C ARG A 30 9.22 -1.66 1.61
N LEU A 31 8.23 -0.78 1.77
CA LEU A 31 7.16 -0.88 2.76
C LEU A 31 5.98 -1.77 2.30
N TYR A 32 6.02 -2.33 1.07
CA TYR A 32 4.89 -3.03 0.46
C TYR A 32 4.30 -4.14 1.35
N GLU A 33 5.14 -4.91 2.04
CA GLU A 33 4.67 -6.01 2.90
C GLU A 33 3.82 -5.49 4.06
N TYR A 34 4.21 -4.35 4.62
CA TYR A 34 3.54 -3.72 5.74
C TYR A 34 2.27 -3.01 5.31
N ASP A 35 2.29 -2.34 4.15
CA ASP A 35 1.08 -1.75 3.56
C ASP A 35 0.03 -2.84 3.23
N ILE A 36 0.46 -3.95 2.63
CA ILE A 36 -0.45 -5.08 2.33
C ILE A 36 -1.00 -5.69 3.61
N MET A 37 -0.15 -5.94 4.62
CA MET A 37 -0.58 -6.49 5.90
C MET A 37 -1.58 -5.56 6.61
N GLY A 38 -1.29 -4.26 6.65
CA GLY A 38 -2.18 -3.24 7.20
C GLY A 38 -3.50 -3.14 6.42
N SER A 39 -3.44 -3.24 5.10
CA SER A 39 -4.60 -3.22 4.22
C SER A 39 -5.49 -4.45 4.35
N ILE A 40 -4.93 -5.65 4.56
CA ILE A 40 -5.70 -6.86 4.88
C ILE A 40 -6.42 -6.70 6.23
N ALA A 41 -5.72 -6.16 7.25
CA ALA A 41 -6.34 -5.90 8.55
C ALA A 41 -7.48 -4.88 8.44
N HIS A 42 -7.27 -3.80 7.66
CA HIS A 42 -8.29 -2.79 7.40
C HIS A 42 -9.50 -3.35 6.66
N ALA A 43 -9.30 -4.17 5.62
CA ALA A 43 -10.39 -4.83 4.90
C ALA A 43 -11.25 -5.70 5.82
N ARG A 44 -10.63 -6.47 6.72
CA ARG A 44 -11.33 -7.29 7.72
C ARG A 44 -12.11 -6.42 8.71
N MET A 45 -11.54 -5.30 9.14
CA MET A 45 -12.23 -4.34 9.99
C MET A 45 -13.46 -3.74 9.28
N LEU A 46 -13.32 -3.34 8.01
CA LEU A 46 -14.44 -2.81 7.22
C LEU A 46 -15.57 -3.82 7.03
N ALA A 47 -15.24 -5.11 6.89
CA ALA A 47 -16.24 -6.18 6.88
C ALA A 47 -16.95 -6.31 8.22
N TYR A 48 -16.17 -6.32 9.31
CA TYR A 48 -16.70 -6.39 10.67
C TYR A 48 -17.68 -5.25 11.01
N VAL A 49 -17.41 -4.02 10.55
CA VAL A 49 -18.31 -2.88 10.75
C VAL A 49 -19.41 -2.75 9.68
N GLY A 50 -19.51 -3.69 8.75
CA GLY A 50 -20.58 -3.75 7.73
C GLY A 50 -20.42 -2.80 6.54
N VAL A 51 -19.23 -2.22 6.34
CA VAL A 51 -18.92 -1.40 5.14
C VAL A 51 -18.63 -2.29 3.92
N LEU A 52 -18.00 -3.45 4.16
CA LEU A 52 -17.80 -4.49 3.16
C LEU A 52 -18.67 -5.70 3.49
N THR A 53 -19.11 -6.42 2.45
CA THR A 53 -19.59 -7.79 2.63
C THR A 53 -18.41 -8.75 2.84
N GLU A 54 -18.66 -9.93 3.43
CA GLU A 54 -17.64 -10.98 3.57
C GLU A 54 -17.02 -11.37 2.22
N ALA A 55 -17.85 -11.48 1.17
CA ALA A 55 -17.38 -11.78 -0.18
C ALA A 55 -16.44 -10.69 -0.73
N GLU A 56 -16.74 -9.41 -0.51
CA GLU A 56 -15.87 -8.30 -0.90
C GLU A 56 -14.57 -8.28 -0.10
N CYS A 57 -14.64 -8.60 1.20
CA CYS A 57 -13.45 -8.73 2.04
C CYS A 57 -12.53 -9.85 1.53
N THR A 58 -13.09 -11.04 1.23
CA THR A 58 -12.34 -12.15 0.65
C THR A 58 -11.67 -11.75 -0.65
N GLN A 59 -12.39 -11.10 -1.58
CA GLN A 59 -11.82 -10.62 -2.84
C GLN A 59 -10.66 -9.64 -2.65
N ILE A 60 -10.77 -8.71 -1.69
CA ILE A 60 -9.71 -7.77 -1.38
C ILE A 60 -8.49 -8.50 -0.80
N VAL A 61 -8.68 -9.41 0.15
CA VAL A 61 -7.59 -10.15 0.79
C VAL A 61 -6.86 -11.03 -0.22
N GLU A 62 -7.58 -11.75 -1.07
CA GLU A 62 -7.00 -12.55 -2.15
C GLU A 62 -6.25 -11.67 -3.15
N GLY A 63 -6.86 -10.57 -3.60
CA GLY A 63 -6.22 -9.63 -4.51
C GLY A 63 -4.93 -9.02 -3.95
N LEU A 64 -4.92 -8.64 -2.68
CA LEU A 64 -3.72 -8.14 -1.99
C LEU A 64 -2.64 -9.22 -1.84
N THR A 65 -3.03 -10.47 -1.56
CA THR A 65 -2.12 -11.61 -1.45
C THR A 65 -1.46 -11.91 -2.81
N GLU A 66 -2.21 -11.86 -3.90
CA GLU A 66 -1.66 -12.00 -5.24
C GLU A 66 -0.69 -10.85 -5.59
N ILE A 67 -1.02 -9.61 -5.21
CA ILE A 67 -0.13 -8.46 -5.40
C ILE A 67 1.18 -8.65 -4.65
N GLN A 68 1.12 -9.13 -3.40
CA GLN A 68 2.31 -9.44 -2.62
C GLN A 68 3.21 -10.44 -3.33
N GLN A 69 2.63 -11.50 -3.90
CA GLN A 69 3.35 -12.50 -4.69
C GLN A 69 3.93 -11.94 -5.98
N GLU A 70 3.21 -11.04 -6.67
CA GLU A 70 3.70 -10.34 -7.85
C GLU A 70 4.92 -9.48 -7.54
N ILE A 71 4.93 -8.78 -6.40
CA ILE A 71 6.07 -7.99 -5.94
C ILE A 71 7.24 -8.89 -5.58
N ALA A 72 7.01 -9.93 -4.77
CA ALA A 72 8.05 -10.84 -4.30
C ALA A 72 8.80 -11.56 -5.45
N ARG A 73 8.11 -11.84 -6.56
CA ARG A 73 8.71 -12.46 -7.75
C ARG A 73 9.28 -11.47 -8.77
N GLY A 74 9.26 -10.16 -8.47
CA GLY A 74 9.75 -9.10 -9.36
C GLY A 74 8.88 -8.84 -10.60
N ALA A 75 7.61 -9.25 -10.58
CA ALA A 75 6.67 -9.06 -11.70
C ALA A 75 5.79 -7.80 -11.54
N PHE A 76 5.91 -7.08 -10.43
CA PHE A 76 5.16 -5.86 -10.18
C PHE A 76 5.85 -4.65 -10.82
N ASN A 77 5.11 -3.91 -11.64
CA ASN A 77 5.61 -2.71 -12.32
C ASN A 77 5.28 -1.46 -11.49
N TRP A 78 6.25 -0.98 -10.71
CA TRP A 78 6.13 0.28 -9.98
C TRP A 78 6.07 1.48 -10.92
N SER A 79 5.19 2.43 -10.61
CA SER A 79 5.00 3.66 -11.37
C SER A 79 5.24 4.88 -10.50
N VAL A 80 6.17 5.74 -10.94
CA VAL A 80 6.41 7.07 -10.34
C VAL A 80 5.18 7.97 -10.47
N ALA A 81 4.38 7.80 -11.52
CA ALA A 81 3.13 8.56 -11.69
C ALA A 81 2.06 8.20 -10.64
N LEU A 82 2.22 7.06 -9.95
CA LEU A 82 1.43 6.67 -8.80
C LEU A 82 2.08 7.09 -7.48
N GLU A 83 3.09 7.97 -7.50
CA GLU A 83 3.69 8.71 -6.37
C GLU A 83 4.32 7.86 -5.25
N ASP A 84 3.54 7.02 -4.57
CA ASP A 84 3.92 6.26 -3.37
C ASP A 84 3.59 4.75 -3.50
N VAL A 85 4.11 3.95 -2.56
CA VAL A 85 3.85 2.51 -2.46
C VAL A 85 2.35 2.20 -2.40
N HIS A 86 1.59 3.02 -1.68
CA HIS A 86 0.19 2.77 -1.37
C HIS A 86 -0.71 2.94 -2.59
N MET A 87 -0.54 4.00 -3.36
CA MET A 87 -1.27 4.25 -4.60
C MET A 87 -0.91 3.24 -5.67
N ASN A 88 0.33 2.75 -5.70
CA ASN A 88 0.72 1.64 -6.58
C ASN A 88 -0.08 0.37 -6.24
N ILE A 89 -0.18 0.00 -4.96
CA ILE A 89 -0.93 -1.18 -4.52
C ILE A 89 -2.44 -1.01 -4.70
N GLU A 90 -3.01 0.14 -4.32
CA GLU A 90 -4.44 0.45 -4.47
C GLU A 90 -4.87 0.47 -5.95
N SER A 91 -4.03 1.03 -6.83
CA SER A 91 -4.25 1.02 -8.27
C SER A 91 -4.21 -0.40 -8.83
N ARG A 92 -3.20 -1.20 -8.45
CA ARG A 92 -3.09 -2.59 -8.89
C ARG A 92 -4.27 -3.42 -8.41
N LEU A 93 -4.73 -3.22 -7.17
CA LEU A 93 -5.89 -3.90 -6.61
C LEU A 93 -7.15 -3.52 -7.39
N THR A 94 -7.37 -2.23 -7.64
CA THR A 94 -8.50 -1.76 -8.45
C THR A 94 -8.50 -2.36 -9.87
N LEU A 95 -7.32 -2.50 -10.49
CA LEU A 95 -7.20 -3.16 -11.79
C LEU A 95 -7.53 -4.65 -11.74
N LYS A 96 -7.27 -5.34 -10.62
CA LYS A 96 -7.59 -6.77 -10.45
C LYS A 96 -9.06 -7.02 -10.16
N ILE A 97 -9.65 -6.29 -9.21
CA ILE A 97 -10.97 -6.61 -8.64
C ILE A 97 -12.02 -5.51 -8.87
N GLY A 98 -11.69 -4.52 -9.71
CA GLY A 98 -12.62 -3.47 -10.12
C GLY A 98 -13.05 -2.55 -8.97
N ALA A 99 -14.35 -2.22 -8.96
CA ALA A 99 -14.92 -1.25 -8.02
C ALA A 99 -14.79 -1.68 -6.54
N VAL A 100 -14.70 -2.98 -6.26
CA VAL A 100 -14.52 -3.50 -4.90
C VAL A 100 -13.19 -3.02 -4.31
N GLY A 101 -12.11 -2.99 -5.11
CA GLY A 101 -10.79 -2.51 -4.66
C GLY A 101 -10.80 -1.05 -4.21
N LYS A 102 -11.66 -0.21 -4.82
CA LYS A 102 -11.80 1.20 -4.42
C LYS A 102 -12.40 1.38 -3.04
N LYS A 103 -13.15 0.40 -2.53
CA LYS A 103 -13.76 0.47 -1.19
C LYS A 103 -12.75 0.34 -0.05
N LEU A 104 -11.57 -0.24 -0.32
CA LEU A 104 -10.54 -0.48 0.70
C LEU A 104 -10.11 0.81 1.43
N HIS A 105 -10.04 1.95 0.74
CA HIS A 105 -9.60 3.21 1.37
C HIS A 105 -10.71 3.90 2.21
N THR A 106 -11.89 3.30 2.32
CA THR A 106 -13.01 3.87 3.10
C THR A 106 -12.60 4.01 4.58
N GLY A 107 -12.76 5.20 5.13
CA GLY A 107 -12.48 5.49 6.54
C GLY A 107 -11.00 5.48 6.93
N ARG A 108 -10.08 5.47 5.94
CA ARG A 108 -8.63 5.49 6.15
C ARG A 108 -8.03 6.75 5.53
N SER A 109 -6.99 7.31 6.13
CA SER A 109 -6.18 8.38 5.56
C SER A 109 -4.77 7.86 5.26
N ARG A 110 -4.09 8.51 4.32
CA ARG A 110 -2.68 8.18 4.07
C ARG A 110 -1.81 8.44 5.30
N ASN A 111 -2.20 9.39 6.16
CA ASN A 111 -1.46 9.76 7.37
C ASN A 111 -1.39 8.62 8.40
N ASP A 112 -2.51 7.96 8.70
CA ASP A 112 -2.54 6.84 9.63
C ASP A 112 -1.99 5.56 9.01
N GLN A 113 -2.21 5.38 7.71
CA GLN A 113 -1.65 4.25 6.96
C GLN A 113 -0.12 4.26 6.98
N VAL A 114 0.52 5.35 6.54
CA VAL A 114 1.99 5.43 6.53
C VAL A 114 2.59 5.36 7.93
N ALA A 115 1.93 5.95 8.94
CA ALA A 115 2.37 5.85 10.32
C ALA A 115 2.32 4.40 10.85
N THR A 116 1.32 3.63 10.41
CA THR A 116 1.20 2.21 10.74
C THR A 116 2.29 1.39 10.04
N ASP A 117 2.50 1.60 8.75
CA ASP A 117 3.49 0.87 7.95
C ASP A 117 4.90 1.08 8.49
N ILE A 118 5.27 2.33 8.79
CA ILE A 118 6.58 2.67 9.37
C ILE A 118 6.78 1.95 10.71
N ARG A 119 5.77 1.92 11.58
CA ARG A 119 5.88 1.25 12.90
C ARG A 119 6.04 -0.26 12.75
N LEU A 120 5.32 -0.88 11.83
CA LEU A 120 5.42 -2.31 11.56
C LEU A 120 6.79 -2.66 10.95
N TYR A 121 7.25 -1.85 10.00
CA TYR A 121 8.58 -1.96 9.39
C TYR A 121 9.68 -1.84 10.45
N LEU A 122 9.66 -0.77 11.26
CA LEU A 122 10.67 -0.58 12.30
C LEU A 122 10.68 -1.71 13.33
N ARG A 123 9.52 -2.27 13.68
CA ARG A 123 9.44 -3.43 14.58
C ARG A 123 10.19 -4.63 14.00
N ALA A 124 9.96 -4.96 12.74
CA ALA A 124 10.66 -6.07 12.09
C ALA A 124 12.17 -5.82 11.95
N GLU A 125 12.57 -4.59 11.59
CA GLU A 125 13.97 -4.22 11.50
C GLU A 125 14.69 -4.28 12.86
N ILE A 126 14.01 -3.91 13.95
CA ILE A 126 14.56 -4.04 15.31
C ILE A 126 14.85 -5.51 15.63
N ASP A 127 13.95 -6.44 15.29
CA ASP A 127 14.16 -7.87 15.52
C ASP A 127 15.38 -8.38 14.73
N LEU A 128 15.52 -7.99 13.46
CA LEU A 128 16.66 -8.33 12.62
C LEU A 128 17.98 -7.76 13.17
N ILE A 129 18.01 -6.47 13.49
CA ILE A 129 19.20 -5.80 14.03
C ILE A 129 19.61 -6.42 15.37
N SER A 130 18.65 -6.76 16.24
CA SER A 130 18.94 -7.39 17.53
C SER A 130 19.59 -8.76 17.37
N SER A 131 19.15 -9.55 16.37
CA SER A 131 19.78 -10.82 16.01
C SER A 131 21.22 -10.61 15.54
N GLU A 132 21.46 -9.64 14.66
CA GLU A 132 22.81 -9.35 14.14
C GLU A 132 23.76 -8.81 15.22
N LEU A 133 23.25 -7.98 16.14
CA LEU A 133 24.01 -7.52 17.30
C LEU A 133 24.41 -8.69 18.20
N THR A 134 23.48 -9.62 18.45
CA THR A 134 23.79 -10.83 19.25
C THR A 134 24.87 -11.66 18.57
N ARG A 135 24.75 -11.89 17.25
CA ARG A 135 25.74 -12.62 16.45
C ARG A 135 27.13 -11.97 16.44
N LEU A 136 27.21 -10.64 16.56
CA LEU A 136 28.50 -9.94 16.64
C LEU A 136 29.17 -10.09 18.01
N ILE A 137 28.37 -10.19 19.08
CA ILE A 137 28.86 -10.22 20.46
C ILE A 137 29.25 -11.65 20.88
N THR A 138 28.62 -12.68 20.32
CA THR A 138 28.90 -14.10 20.58
C THR A 138 29.81 -14.71 19.53
#